data_AF-V6HCU7-F1
#
_entry.id   AF-V6HCU7-F1
#
_cell.length_a   1.000
_cell.length_b   1.000
_cell.length_c   1.000
_cell.angle_alpha   90.00
_cell.angle_beta   90.00
_cell.angle_gamma   90.00
#
_symmetry.space_group_name_H-M   'P 1'
#
loop_
_entity.id
_entity.type
_entity.pdbx_description
1 polymer ?
#
loop_
_entity_poly.entity_id
_entity_poly.type
_entity_poly.pdbx_seq_one_letter_code
_entity_poly.pdbx_strand_id
1 'polypeptide(L)'
;MSDAPRIEDVLKDYLSNQQGGSRDADEKLCTLLLEFSELLFGENEDQKEDRITLKNLGSFELDEFLHFFLTDMHPDDSLVQSRAKDFLKRFRKFLEKRNLLGKAQLEDWKEFFQENGI
;
A
#
# COMPACT_ATOMS: atom_id res chain seq x y z
N MET A 1 15.97 2.16 -18.35
CA MET A 1 14.95 1.42 -17.60
C MET A 1 14.45 2.36 -16.52
N SER A 2 13.16 2.67 -16.47
CA SER A 2 12.64 3.61 -15.49
C SER A 2 12.59 2.91 -14.13
N ASP A 3 13.31 3.45 -13.15
CA ASP A 3 13.23 3.01 -11.76
C ASP A 3 11.78 3.07 -11.27
N ALA A 4 11.42 2.14 -10.39
CA ALA A 4 10.08 2.15 -9.81
C ALA A 4 9.91 3.42 -8.96
N PRO A 5 8.72 4.05 -8.96
CA PRO A 5 8.49 5.24 -8.17
C PRO A 5 8.59 4.91 -6.67
N ARG A 6 9.00 5.90 -5.87
CA ARG A 6 9.01 5.79 -4.41
C ARG A 6 7.58 5.62 -3.91
N ILE A 7 7.41 4.78 -2.89
CA ILE A 7 6.07 4.50 -2.34
C ILE A 7 5.40 5.80 -1.83
N GLU A 8 6.17 6.66 -1.18
CA GLU A 8 5.71 7.94 -0.65
C GLU A 8 5.13 8.85 -1.75
N ASP A 9 5.85 8.97 -2.88
CA ASP A 9 5.41 9.79 -4.02
C ASP A 9 4.11 9.24 -4.62
N VAL A 10 3.99 7.92 -4.71
CA VAL A 10 2.80 7.24 -5.22
C VAL A 10 1.60 7.47 -4.29
N LEU A 11 1.79 7.42 -2.97
CA LEU A 11 0.73 7.67 -1.99
C LEU A 11 0.28 9.14 -2.00
N LYS A 12 1.23 10.08 -2.12
CA LYS A 12 0.92 11.50 -2.30
C LYS A 12 0.15 11.76 -3.59
N ASP A 13 0.53 11.13 -4.71
CA ASP A 13 -0.20 11.26 -5.97
C ASP A 13 -1.60 10.62 -5.86
N TYR A 14 -1.72 9.47 -5.19
CA TYR A 14 -3.02 8.84 -4.94
C TYR A 14 -3.98 9.79 -4.21
N LEU A 15 -3.55 10.35 -3.08
CA LEU A 15 -4.34 11.29 -2.27
C LEU A 15 -4.70 12.57 -3.04
N SER A 16 -3.77 13.06 -3.87
CA SER A 16 -3.97 14.27 -4.68
C SER A 16 -4.97 14.08 -5.84
N ASN A 17 -5.12 12.85 -6.34
CA ASN A 17 -6.00 12.52 -7.47
C ASN A 17 -7.30 11.82 -7.07
N GLN A 18 -7.60 11.72 -5.78
CA GLN A 18 -8.88 11.18 -5.34
C GLN A 18 -10.04 12.12 -5.70
N GLN A 19 -10.94 11.64 -6.56
CA GLN A 19 -12.22 12.27 -6.84
C GLN A 19 -13.32 11.50 -6.10
N GLY A 20 -13.72 12.00 -4.93
CA GLY A 20 -14.82 11.46 -4.12
C GLY A 20 -14.47 10.26 -3.24
N GLY A 21 -14.96 10.28 -2.00
CA GLY A 21 -14.68 9.27 -0.96
C GLY A 21 -13.99 9.87 0.29
N SER A 22 -13.98 9.11 1.39
CA SER A 22 -13.49 9.51 2.73
C SER A 22 -11.98 9.78 2.76
N ARG A 23 -11.56 10.93 2.23
CA ARG A 23 -10.16 11.37 2.15
C ARG A 23 -9.41 11.21 3.48
N ASP A 24 -10.04 11.55 4.60
CA ASP A 24 -9.44 11.39 5.93
C ASP A 24 -9.14 9.92 6.30
N ALA A 25 -9.93 8.97 5.80
CA ALA A 25 -9.70 7.55 6.05
C ALA A 25 -8.58 7.00 5.15
N ASP A 26 -8.56 7.43 3.89
CA ASP A 26 -7.51 7.04 2.95
C ASP A 26 -6.17 7.67 3.30
N GLU A 27 -6.15 8.90 3.82
CA GLU A 27 -4.94 9.56 4.32
C GLU A 27 -4.32 8.77 5.48
N LYS A 28 -5.13 8.35 6.46
CA LYS A 28 -4.67 7.48 7.55
C LYS A 28 -4.10 6.15 7.05
N LEU A 29 -4.77 5.52 6.09
CA LEU A 29 -4.31 4.24 5.53
C LEU A 29 -3.04 4.41 4.68
N CYS A 30 -2.88 5.53 3.99
CA CYS A 30 -1.62 5.89 3.33
C CYS A 30 -0.49 6.07 4.34
N THR A 31 -0.73 6.76 5.46
CA THR A 31 0.26 6.91 6.53
C THR A 31 0.66 5.55 7.12
N LEU A 32 -0.31 4.71 7.47
CA LEU A 32 -0.05 3.38 8.02
C LEU A 32 0.73 2.48 7.05
N LEU A 33 0.41 2.52 5.75
CA LEU A 33 1.15 1.75 4.75
C LEU A 33 2.59 2.24 4.59
N LEU A 34 2.81 3.56 4.66
CA LEU A 34 4.16 4.13 4.62
C LEU A 34 4.97 3.73 5.87
N GLU A 35 4.39 3.88 7.06
CA GLU A 35 5.03 3.46 8.33
C GLU A 35 5.40 1.97 8.30
N PHE A 36 4.48 1.10 7.86
CA PHE A 36 4.75 -0.31 7.67
C PHE A 36 5.92 -0.56 6.70
N SER A 37 5.95 0.16 5.58
CA SER A 37 7.02 0.01 4.59
C SER A 37 8.37 0.49 5.15
N GLU A 38 8.38 1.58 5.92
CA GLU A 38 9.57 2.08 6.62
C GLU A 38 10.05 1.11 7.69
N LEU A 39 9.15 0.44 8.41
CA LEU A 39 9.51 -0.60 9.37
C LEU A 39 10.16 -1.80 8.69
N LEU A 40 9.61 -2.26 7.56
CA LEU A 40 10.15 -3.42 6.84
C LEU A 40 11.46 -3.15 6.11
N PHE A 41 11.62 -1.94 5.56
CA PHE A 41 12.70 -1.64 4.60
C PHE A 41 13.65 -0.51 5.06
N GLY A 42 13.32 0.22 6.12
CA GLY A 42 14.01 1.42 6.58
C GLY A 42 15.11 1.20 7.63
N GLU A 43 15.33 -0.02 8.12
CA GLU A 43 16.34 -0.30 9.16
C GLU A 43 17.81 -0.16 8.70
N ASN A 44 18.07 0.14 7.42
CA ASN A 44 19.42 0.50 6.97
C ASN A 44 19.67 2.01 7.17
N GLU A 45 20.29 2.38 8.29
CA GLU A 45 20.51 3.76 8.74
C GLU A 45 21.19 4.71 7.74
N ASP A 46 21.89 4.19 6.72
CA ASP A 46 22.59 4.99 5.72
C ASP A 46 21.75 5.36 4.48
N GLN A 47 20.52 4.83 4.31
CA GLN A 47 19.79 4.89 3.02
C GLN A 47 18.26 5.04 3.17
N LYS A 48 17.82 5.71 4.24
CA LYS A 48 16.46 5.65 4.78
C LYS A 48 15.32 6.07 3.84
N GLU A 49 15.54 6.99 2.90
CA GLU A 49 14.42 7.59 2.15
C GLU A 49 14.37 7.18 0.68
N ASP A 50 15.51 7.03 0.01
CA ASP A 50 15.56 6.88 -1.46
C ASP A 50 15.32 5.46 -2.00
N ARG A 51 15.10 4.45 -1.13
CA ARG A 51 15.07 3.04 -1.56
C ARG A 51 13.72 2.35 -1.50
N ILE A 52 12.75 2.87 -0.76
CA ILE A 52 11.44 2.19 -0.63
C ILE A 52 10.59 2.54 -1.85
N THR A 53 10.53 1.62 -2.79
CA THR A 53 9.81 1.77 -4.05
C THR A 53 8.52 0.97 -4.04
N LEU A 54 7.59 1.31 -4.94
CA LEU A 54 6.36 0.55 -5.12
C LEU A 54 6.61 -0.94 -5.40
N LYS A 55 7.74 -1.30 -6.02
CA LYS A 55 8.10 -2.70 -6.31
C LYS A 55 8.41 -3.53 -5.06
N ASN A 56 8.70 -2.88 -3.93
CA ASN A 56 8.92 -3.57 -2.66
C ASN A 56 7.61 -4.10 -2.04
N LEU A 57 6.45 -3.60 -2.50
CA LEU A 57 5.15 -4.10 -2.08
C LEU A 57 4.71 -5.27 -2.97
N GLY A 58 5.00 -6.49 -2.56
CA GLY A 58 4.43 -7.71 -3.12
C GLY A 58 3.12 -8.12 -2.43
N SER A 59 2.56 -9.24 -2.87
CA SER A 59 1.42 -9.90 -2.25
C SER A 59 1.66 -10.19 -0.77
N PHE A 60 2.86 -10.68 -0.43
CA PHE A 60 3.28 -10.97 0.93
C PHE A 60 3.25 -9.73 1.83
N GLU A 61 3.86 -8.62 1.42
CA GLU A 61 3.84 -7.38 2.20
C GLU A 61 2.43 -6.82 2.37
N LEU A 62 1.56 -6.96 1.35
CA LEU A 62 0.16 -6.54 1.47
C LEU A 62 -0.64 -7.41 2.44
N ASP A 63 -0.35 -8.70 2.49
CA ASP A 63 -0.98 -9.64 3.42
C ASP A 63 -0.51 -9.40 4.87
N GLU A 64 0.79 -9.20 5.06
CA GLU A 64 1.39 -8.80 6.34
C GLU A 64 0.82 -7.48 6.85
N PHE A 65 0.69 -6.48 5.96
CA PHE A 65 0.06 -5.21 6.29
C PHE A 65 -1.37 -5.41 6.77
N LEU A 66 -2.17 -6.16 6.01
CA LEU A 66 -3.61 -6.30 6.23
C LEU A 66 -3.94 -7.11 7.49
N HIS A 67 -3.25 -8.23 7.70
CA HIS A 67 -3.63 -9.20 8.73
C HIS A 67 -2.82 -9.14 10.01
N PHE A 68 -1.63 -8.55 9.98
CA PHE A 68 -0.75 -8.51 11.14
C PHE A 68 -0.49 -7.07 11.58
N PHE A 69 0.04 -6.21 10.70
CA PHE A 69 0.37 -4.84 11.08
C PHE A 69 -0.86 -4.05 11.55
N LEU A 70 -1.94 -4.06 10.78
CA LEU A 70 -3.14 -3.31 11.13
C LEU A 70 -3.83 -3.84 12.39
N THR A 71 -3.81 -5.15 12.62
CA THR A 71 -4.43 -5.75 13.81
C THR A 71 -3.62 -5.47 15.07
N ASP A 72 -2.29 -5.48 14.97
CA ASP A 72 -1.40 -5.24 16.09
C ASP A 72 -1.39 -3.77 16.49
N MET A 73 -1.45 -2.86 15.50
CA MET A 73 -1.50 -1.41 15.74
C MET A 73 -2.89 -0.91 16.15
N HIS A 74 -3.96 -1.62 15.75
CA HIS A 74 -5.34 -1.23 16.03
C HIS A 74 -6.19 -2.42 16.52
N PRO A 75 -5.84 -3.05 17.66
CA PRO A 75 -6.53 -4.24 18.16
C PRO A 75 -7.99 -3.98 18.53
N ASP A 76 -8.32 -2.74 18.91
CA ASP A 76 -9.68 -2.33 19.28
C ASP A 76 -10.56 -1.93 18.08
N ASP A 77 -9.97 -1.81 16.88
CA ASP A 77 -10.68 -1.34 15.68
C ASP A 77 -11.05 -2.51 14.76
N SER A 78 -12.16 -3.18 15.10
CA SER A 78 -12.70 -4.30 14.32
C SER A 78 -13.01 -4.00 12.84
N LEU A 79 -13.02 -2.73 12.43
CA LEU A 79 -13.31 -2.29 11.06
C LEU A 79 -12.07 -1.83 10.29
N VAL A 80 -10.88 -1.83 10.90
CA VAL A 80 -9.64 -1.37 10.26
C VAL A 80 -9.31 -2.18 9.02
N GLN A 81 -9.40 -3.51 9.09
CA GLN A 81 -9.14 -4.40 7.95
C GLN A 81 -10.14 -4.18 6.82
N SER A 82 -11.43 -4.01 7.12
CA SER A 82 -12.45 -3.77 6.10
C SER A 82 -12.18 -2.47 5.34
N ARG A 83 -11.80 -1.40 6.05
CA ARG A 83 -11.44 -0.12 5.43
C ARG A 83 -10.15 -0.23 4.63
N ALA A 84 -9.17 -1.00 5.11
CA ALA A 84 -7.94 -1.27 4.39
C ALA A 84 -8.19 -2.06 3.10
N LYS A 85 -9.06 -3.07 3.09
CA LYS A 85 -9.46 -3.79 1.86
C LYS A 85 -10.06 -2.85 0.82
N ASP A 86 -10.99 -1.99 1.26
CA ASP A 86 -11.61 -0.98 0.39
C ASP A 86 -10.60 0.02 -0.17
N PHE A 87 -9.65 0.45 0.66
CA PHE A 87 -8.52 1.28 0.26
C PHE A 87 -7.62 0.58 -0.76
N LEU A 88 -7.16 -0.65 -0.48
CA LEU A 88 -6.29 -1.42 -1.36
C LEU A 88 -6.95 -1.65 -2.73
N LYS A 89 -8.26 -1.88 -2.77
CA LYS A 89 -9.05 -1.96 -4.01
C LYS A 89 -8.98 -0.68 -4.84
N ARG A 90 -9.15 0.48 -4.20
CA ARG A 90 -9.08 1.79 -4.88
C ARG A 90 -7.65 2.11 -5.30
N PHE A 91 -6.69 1.83 -4.43
CA PHE A 91 -5.28 2.06 -4.65
C PHE A 91 -4.77 1.25 -5.85
N ARG A 92 -5.03 -0.05 -5.90
CA ARG A 92 -4.70 -0.90 -7.06
C ARG A 92 -5.27 -0.34 -8.37
N LYS A 93 -6.55 0.02 -8.40
CA LYS A 93 -7.19 0.60 -9.60
C LYS A 93 -6.52 1.90 -10.03
N PHE A 94 -6.07 2.73 -9.08
CA PHE A 94 -5.31 3.93 -9.37
C PHE A 94 -3.95 3.61 -9.99
N LEU A 95 -3.20 2.67 -9.41
CA LEU A 95 -1.88 2.25 -9.92
C LEU A 95 -1.97 1.64 -11.32
N GLU A 96 -2.99 0.82 -11.59
CA GLU A 96 -3.27 0.26 -12.91
C GLU A 96 -3.55 1.36 -13.94
N LYS A 97 -4.39 2.35 -13.61
CA LYS A 97 -4.70 3.49 -14.49
C LYS A 97 -3.48 4.35 -14.81
N ARG A 98 -2.55 4.48 -13.85
CA ARG A 98 -1.29 5.23 -14.01
C ARG A 98 -0.17 4.38 -14.64
N ASN A 99 -0.42 3.09 -14.90
CA ASN A 99 0.55 2.14 -15.42
C ASN A 99 1.82 2.05 -14.54
N LEU A 100 1.64 2.09 -13.22
CA LEU A 100 2.73 2.06 -12.23
C LEU A 100 3.12 0.64 -11.80
N LEU A 101 2.24 -0.34 -12.04
CA LEU A 101 2.51 -1.75 -11.72
C LEU A 101 3.04 -2.49 -12.95
N GLY A 102 4.14 -3.22 -12.77
CA GLY A 102 4.63 -4.16 -13.79
C GLY A 102 3.77 -5.42 -13.87
N LYS A 103 3.85 -6.15 -15.00
CA LYS A 103 3.09 -7.40 -15.19
C LYS A 103 3.31 -8.44 -14.09
N ALA A 104 4.55 -8.62 -13.65
CA ALA A 104 4.88 -9.59 -12.59
C ALA A 104 4.21 -9.21 -11.26
N GLN A 105 4.26 -7.93 -10.89
CA GLN A 105 3.64 -7.43 -9.67
C GLN A 105 2.11 -7.47 -9.74
N LEU A 106 1.52 -7.24 -10.92
CA LEU A 106 0.07 -7.40 -11.12
C LEU A 106 -0.41 -8.83 -10.90
N GLU A 107 0.30 -9.82 -11.43
CA GLU A 107 -0.06 -11.23 -11.23
C GLU A 107 0.18 -11.66 -9.78
N ASP A 108 1.27 -11.21 -9.16
CA ASP A 108 1.53 -11.44 -7.73
C ASP A 108 0.40 -10.88 -6.85
N TRP A 109 0.02 -9.62 -7.06
CA TRP A 109 -1.10 -9.02 -6.34
C TRP A 109 -2.42 -9.73 -6.61
N LYS A 110 -2.64 -10.26 -7.81
CA LYS A 110 -3.91 -10.89 -8.17
C LYS A 110 -4.28 -12.03 -7.21
N GLU A 111 -3.31 -12.83 -6.77
CA GLU A 111 -3.53 -13.90 -5.79
C GLU A 111 -3.98 -13.31 -4.45
N PHE A 112 -3.24 -12.33 -3.91
CA PHE A 112 -3.60 -11.62 -2.68
C PHE A 112 -5.02 -11.03 -2.72
N PHE A 113 -5.38 -10.32 -3.80
CA PHE A 113 -6.70 -9.70 -3.94
C PHE A 113 -7.81 -10.77 -4.02
N GLN A 114 -7.56 -11.90 -4.69
CA GLN A 114 -8.51 -13.00 -4.79
C GLN A 114 -8.74 -13.69 -3.44
N GLU A 115 -7.68 -14.00 -2.70
CA GLU A 115 -7.75 -14.66 -1.39
C GLU A 115 -8.44 -13.78 -0.35
N ASN A 116 -8.24 -12.47 -0.43
CA ASN A 116 -8.79 -11.51 0.52
C ASN A 116 -10.19 -10.98 0.15
N GLY A 117 -10.75 -11.39 -0.98
CA GLY A 117 -12.07 -10.99 -1.47
C GLY A 117 -12.16 -9.53 -1.90
N ILE A 118 -11.06 -8.97 -2.45
CA ILE A 118 -10.90 -7.56 -2.81
C ILE A 118 -11.17 -7.33 -4.31
#